data_AF-A0A966NE04-F1
#
_entry.id   AF-A0A966NE04-F1
#
_cell.length_a   1.000
_cell.length_b   1.000
_cell.length_c   1.000
_cell.angle_alpha   90.00
_cell.angle_beta   90.00
_cell.angle_gamma   90.00
#
_symmetry.space_group_name_H-M   'P 1'
#
loop_
_entity.id
_entity.type
_entity.pdbx_description
1 polymer ?
#
loop_
_entity_poly.entity_id
_entity_poly.type
_entity_poly.pdbx_seq_one_letter_code
_entity_poly.pdbx_strand_id
1 'polypeptide(L)'
;ACVELGGTITGEHGVGIEKINSMCVQFGEQERERFWGVKAAFDPDRLLNPDKAIPTLNRCAEYGRMRVSGGVLPHPDLERF
;
A
#
# COMPACT_ATOMS: atom_id res chain seq x y z
N ALA A 1 -3.84 15.80 -6.36
CA ALA A 1 -3.55 17.20 -6.01
C ALA A 1 -2.06 17.47 -5.75
N CYS A 2 -1.48 17.16 -4.57
CA CYS A 2 -0.08 17.56 -4.28
C CYS A 2 0.95 16.97 -5.27
N VAL A 3 0.86 15.67 -5.57
CA VAL A 3 1.76 14.98 -6.52
C VAL A 3 1.62 15.53 -7.95
N GLU A 4 0.39 15.83 -8.39
CA GLU A 4 0.13 16.38 -9.74
C GLU A 4 0.76 17.76 -9.95
N LEU A 5 1.02 18.49 -8.86
CA LEU A 5 1.69 19.78 -8.88
C LEU A 5 3.21 19.66 -8.63
N GLY A 6 3.77 18.46 -8.70
CA GLY A 6 5.21 18.20 -8.49
C GLY A 6 5.63 18.04 -7.02
N GLY A 7 4.68 17.93 -6.09
CA GLY A 7 4.95 17.66 -4.67
C GLY A 7 5.13 16.18 -4.35
N THR A 8 5.24 15.86 -3.05
CA THR A 8 5.45 14.50 -2.53
C THR A 8 4.34 14.11 -1.55
N ILE A 9 3.97 12.83 -1.48
CA ILE A 9 2.96 12.29 -0.55
C ILE A 9 3.42 12.39 0.91
N THR A 10 4.72 12.54 1.13
CA THR A 10 5.31 12.77 2.45
C THR A 10 6.60 13.59 2.32
N GLY A 11 6.75 14.62 3.17
CA GLY A 11 8.01 15.33 3.36
C GLY A 11 8.93 14.56 4.32
N GLU A 12 8.52 14.43 5.58
CA GLU A 12 9.36 13.83 6.65
C GLU A 12 8.72 12.64 7.38
N HIS A 13 7.39 12.61 7.53
CA HIS A 13 6.70 11.61 8.38
C HIS A 13 6.67 10.18 7.83
N GLY A 14 6.89 10.02 6.53
CA GLY A 14 6.81 8.75 5.84
C GLY A 14 5.39 8.33 5.45
N VAL A 15 5.33 7.14 4.88
CA VAL A 15 4.13 6.56 4.24
C VAL A 15 3.28 5.81 5.25
N GLY A 16 3.90 4.91 6.01
CA GLY A 16 3.19 4.03 6.93
C GLY A 16 2.11 3.19 6.23
N ILE A 17 0.97 3.04 6.90
CA ILE A 17 -0.24 2.43 6.33
C ILE A 17 -1.15 3.52 5.75
N GLU A 18 -1.25 4.65 6.42
CA GLU A 18 -2.20 5.73 6.09
C GLU A 18 -2.01 6.27 4.67
N LYS A 19 -0.76 6.42 4.21
CA LYS A 19 -0.46 6.99 2.90
C LYS A 19 -0.11 5.95 1.84
N ILE A 20 -0.25 4.65 2.14
CA ILE A 20 0.20 3.57 1.26
C ILE A 20 -0.52 3.57 -0.09
N ASN A 21 -1.79 3.96 -0.11
CA ASN A 21 -2.56 4.00 -1.35
C ASN A 21 -2.07 5.11 -2.31
N SER A 22 -1.52 6.20 -1.77
CA SER A 22 -0.97 7.30 -2.56
C SER A 22 0.39 6.96 -3.18
N MET A 23 1.05 5.87 -2.75
CA MET A 23 2.32 5.43 -3.32
C MET A 23 2.24 5.14 -4.82
N CYS A 24 1.11 4.62 -5.30
CA CYS A 24 0.93 4.29 -6.72
C CYS A 24 0.62 5.52 -7.58
N VAL A 25 0.32 6.67 -6.93
CA VAL A 25 0.19 7.97 -7.60
C VAL A 25 1.56 8.62 -7.77
N GLN A 26 2.45 8.51 -6.78
CA GLN A 26 3.78 9.11 -6.83
C GLN A 26 4.82 8.26 -7.56
N PHE A 27 4.77 6.94 -7.42
CA PHE A 27 5.80 6.03 -7.94
C PHE A 27 5.24 5.08 -8.99
N GLY A 28 5.96 4.98 -10.11
CA GLY A 28 5.66 4.06 -11.19
C GLY A 28 5.79 2.59 -10.78
N GLU A 29 5.32 1.69 -11.64
CA GLU A 29 5.40 0.25 -11.39
C GLU A 29 6.84 -0.24 -11.22
N GLN A 30 7.74 0.15 -12.13
CA GLN A 30 9.15 -0.25 -12.08
C GLN A 30 9.85 0.21 -10.80
N GLU A 31 9.55 1.42 -10.31
CA GLU A 31 10.13 1.93 -9.05
C GLU A 31 9.64 1.11 -7.85
N ARG A 32 8.33 0.79 -7.83
CA ARG A 32 7.74 -0.04 -6.78
C ARG A 32 8.27 -1.47 -6.81
N GLU A 33 8.57 -2.04 -7.99
CA GLU A 33 9.27 -3.32 -8.10
C GLU A 33 10.67 -3.27 -7.49
N ARG A 34 11.41 -2.17 -7.67
CA ARG A 34 12.71 -1.99 -7.00
C ARG A 34 12.56 -1.95 -5.48
N PHE A 35 11.54 -1.27 -4.95
CA PHE A 35 11.27 -1.27 -3.50
C PHE A 35 11.01 -2.69 -2.98
N TRP A 36 10.20 -3.47 -3.71
CA TRP A 36 9.97 -4.89 -3.39
C TRP A 36 11.24 -5.73 -3.49
N GLY A 37 12.10 -5.47 -4.48
CA GLY A 37 13.39 -6.15 -4.61
C GLY A 37 14.31 -5.93 -3.40
N VAL A 38 14.42 -4.69 -2.93
CA VAL A 38 15.18 -4.38 -1.70
C VAL A 38 14.55 -5.07 -0.50
N LYS A 39 13.21 -4.99 -0.36
CA LYS A 39 12.50 -5.66 0.74
C LYS A 39 12.77 -7.18 0.76
N ALA A 40 12.70 -7.84 -0.39
CA ALA A 40 12.94 -9.28 -0.49
C ALA A 40 14.39 -9.67 -0.17
N ALA A 41 15.36 -8.80 -0.45
CA ALA A 41 16.77 -9.05 -0.12
C ALA A 41 17.04 -9.06 1.39
N PHE A 42 16.30 -8.26 2.18
CA PHE A 42 16.52 -8.11 3.62
C PHE A 42 15.43 -8.76 4.50
N ASP A 43 14.27 -9.06 3.94
CA ASP A 43 13.13 -9.67 4.64
C ASP A 43 12.39 -10.63 3.67
N PRO A 44 13.00 -11.77 3.32
CA PRO A 44 12.45 -12.71 2.35
C PRO A 44 11.10 -13.29 2.78
N ASP A 45 10.91 -13.50 4.09
CA ASP A 45 9.68 -14.03 4.68
C ASP A 45 8.62 -12.94 4.97
N ARG A 46 8.96 -11.67 4.72
CA ARG A 46 8.07 -10.49 4.87
C ARG A 46 7.51 -10.29 6.28
N LEU A 47 8.31 -10.57 7.30
CA LEU A 47 7.88 -10.49 8.70
C LEU A 47 7.99 -9.06 9.27
N LEU A 48 8.86 -8.23 8.70
CA LEU A 48 9.13 -6.89 9.23
C LEU A 48 8.08 -5.89 8.73
N ASN A 49 7.11 -5.56 9.58
CA ASN A 49 6.02 -4.62 9.28
C ASN A 49 5.25 -5.00 8.00
N PRO A 50 4.51 -6.12 8.01
CA PRO A 50 3.69 -6.51 6.86
C PRO A 50 2.69 -5.40 6.50
N ASP A 51 2.41 -5.29 5.20
CA ASP A 51 1.44 -4.35 4.61
C ASP A 51 1.72 -2.85 4.84
N LYS A 52 2.92 -2.50 5.30
CA LYS A 52 3.34 -1.10 5.55
C LYS A 52 4.36 -0.63 4.50
N ALA A 53 4.31 0.65 4.16
CA ALA A 53 5.27 1.39 3.33
C ALA A 53 5.35 1.04 1.83
N ILE A 54 5.24 -0.24 1.43
CA ILE A 54 5.30 -0.65 0.01
C ILE A 54 3.94 -1.20 -0.41
N PRO A 55 3.25 -0.60 -1.42
CA PRO A 55 1.92 -1.03 -1.79
C PRO A 55 1.94 -2.38 -2.53
N THR A 56 0.93 -3.20 -2.27
CA THR A 56 0.60 -4.37 -3.10
C THR A 56 -0.25 -3.96 -4.30
N LEU A 57 -0.39 -4.84 -5.29
CA LEU A 57 -1.25 -4.59 -6.46
C LEU A 57 -2.70 -4.29 -6.06
N ASN A 58 -3.24 -4.99 -5.06
CA ASN A 58 -4.59 -4.73 -4.52
C ASN A 58 -4.71 -3.28 -4.00
N ARG A 59 -3.70 -2.80 -3.25
CA ARG A 59 -3.70 -1.43 -2.71
C ARG A 59 -3.68 -0.38 -3.82
N CYS A 60 -3.03 -0.64 -4.95
CA CYS A 60 -3.01 0.28 -6.09
C CYS A 60 -4.30 0.30 -6.89
N ALA A 61 -4.92 -0.86 -7.13
CA ALA A 61 -6.13 -0.96 -7.95
C ALA A 61 -7.40 -0.61 -7.16
N GLU A 62 -7.45 -1.00 -5.88
CA GLU A 62 -8.68 -0.95 -5.08
C GLU A 62 -8.58 0.01 -3.89
N TYR A 63 -7.45 0.70 -3.69
CA TYR A 63 -7.19 1.52 -2.49
C TYR A 63 -7.34 0.72 -1.18
N GLY A 64 -7.14 -0.60 -1.23
CA GLY A 64 -7.37 -1.49 -0.10
C GLY A 64 -8.84 -1.64 0.28
N ARG A 65 -9.78 -1.35 -0.64
CA ARG A 65 -11.19 -1.66 -0.44
C ARG A 65 -11.37 -3.15 -0.17
N MET A 66 -12.32 -3.46 0.71
CA MET A 66 -12.64 -4.83 1.06
C MET A 66 -13.12 -5.59 -0.18
N ARG A 67 -12.39 -6.63 -0.56
CA ARG A 67 -12.80 -7.57 -1.60
C ARG A 67 -13.82 -8.55 -1.01
N VAL A 68 -15.08 -8.43 -1.42
CA VAL A 68 -16.13 -9.41 -1.12
C VAL A 68 -16.15 -10.45 -2.24
N SER A 69 -15.84 -11.71 -1.90
CA SER A 69 -15.90 -12.83 -2.85
C SER A 69 -17.11 -13.69 -2.53
N GLY A 70 -17.98 -13.94 -3.51
CA GLY A 70 -19.16 -14.80 -3.33
C GLY A 70 -20.22 -14.26 -2.36
N GLY A 71 -20.27 -12.94 -2.12
CA GLY A 71 -21.24 -12.32 -1.22
C GLY A 71 -20.95 -12.47 0.28
N VAL A 72 -19.83 -13.11 0.65
CA VAL A 72 -19.44 -13.31 2.04
C VAL A 72 -18.48 -12.21 2.48
N LEU A 73 -18.89 -11.45 3.50
CA LEU A 73 -18.04 -10.45 4.14
C LEU A 73 -16.99 -11.13 5.03
N PRO A 74 -15.68 -10.81 4.88
CA PRO A 74 -14.66 -11.25 5.82
C PRO A 74 -14.90 -10.65 7.20
N HIS A 75 -14.90 -11.48 8.24
CA HIS A 75 -15.15 -11.08 9.64
C HIS A 75 -16.43 -10.23 9.79
N PRO A 76 -17.61 -10.83 9.54
CA PRO A 76 -18.88 -10.11 9.54
C PRO A 76 -19.30 -9.65 10.95
N ASP A 77 -18.67 -10.20 11.99
CA ASP A 77 -18.90 -9.94 13.40
C ASP A 77 -18.19 -8.68 13.93
N LEU A 78 -17.23 -8.13 13.17
CA LEU A 78 -16.53 -6.91 13.56
C LEU A 78 -17.33 -5.68 13.14
N GLU A 79 -17.69 -4.82 14.11
CA GLU A 79 -18.26 -3.50 13.83
C GLU A 79 -17.29 -2.66 12.98
N ARG A 80 -17.84 -1.99 11.96
CA ARG A 80 -17.12 -1.06 11.08
C ARG A 80 -17.79 0.31 11.17
N PHE A 81 -16.97 1.36 11.23
CA PHE A 81 -17.39 2.76 11.23
C PHE A 81 -18.23 3.13 10.01
#